data_AF-A0A1F4NUM1-F1
#
_entry.id   AF-A0A1F4NUM1-F1
#
_cell.length_a   1.000
_cell.length_b   1.000
_cell.length_c   1.000
_cell.angle_alpha   90.00
_cell.angle_beta   90.00
_cell.angle_gamma   90.00
#
_symmetry.space_group_name_H-M   'P 1'
#
loop_
_entity.id
_entity.type
_entity.pdbx_description
1 polymer ?
#
loop_
_entity_poly.entity_id
_entity_poly.type
_entity_poly.pdbx_seq_one_letter_code
_entity_poly.pdbx_strand_id
1 'polypeptide(L)'
;ERVDRTPYLLKLAGGDKNPFDDWIIPVFFGALVGGFSSGMIFGRVKLETTKGPRISNRTRWLVSFLGGVLFLYGARMARGCTSGQALTGGATLSAGSWVVMFAIFGGAYAVAYFVRKLWL
;
A
#
# COMPACT_ATOMS: atom_id res chain seq x y z
N GLU A 1 28.79 -3.40 8.20
CA GLU A 1 28.95 -4.87 8.24
C GLU A 1 27.68 -5.70 8.04
N ARG A 2 26.51 -5.40 8.66
CA ARG A 2 25.27 -6.19 8.41
C ARG A 2 24.42 -5.73 7.22
N VAL A 3 24.61 -4.49 6.78
CA VAL A 3 23.92 -3.86 5.63
C VAL A 3 24.41 -4.45 4.30
N ASP A 4 25.69 -4.82 4.22
CA ASP A 4 26.37 -5.27 2.99
C ASP A 4 26.11 -6.73 2.60
N ARG A 5 25.41 -7.50 3.44
CA ARG A 5 25.08 -8.91 3.14
C ARG A 5 23.66 -9.11 2.61
N THR A 6 22.83 -8.08 2.65
CA THR A 6 21.44 -8.19 2.22
C THR A 6 21.28 -7.43 0.90
N PRO A 7 21.01 -8.09 -0.24
CA PRO A 7 20.93 -7.44 -1.56
C PRO A 7 19.93 -6.27 -1.61
N TYR A 8 18.88 -6.34 -0.77
CA TYR A 8 17.90 -5.27 -0.60
C TYR A 8 18.49 -4.03 0.09
N LEU A 9 19.26 -4.23 1.16
CA LEU A 9 19.85 -3.14 1.96
C LEU A 9 21.07 -2.51 1.27
N LEU A 10 21.83 -3.30 0.50
CA LEU A 10 22.91 -2.81 -0.38
C LEU A 10 22.42 -1.78 -1.40
N LYS A 11 21.19 -1.95 -1.91
CA LYS A 11 20.62 -1.06 -2.94
C LYS A 11 20.13 0.27 -2.35
N LEU A 12 19.74 0.26 -1.07
CA LEU A 12 19.23 1.41 -0.32
C LEU A 12 20.32 2.16 0.46
N ALA A 13 21.36 1.47 0.94
CA ALA A 13 22.33 2.01 1.91
C ALA A 13 23.72 1.35 1.85
N GLY A 14 24.10 0.72 0.72
CA GLY A 14 25.45 0.15 0.56
C GLY A 14 26.49 1.23 0.28
N GLY A 15 27.52 1.32 1.12
CA GLY A 15 28.61 2.30 1.00
C GLY A 15 28.21 3.74 1.39
N ASP A 16 28.69 4.74 0.64
CA ASP A 16 28.41 6.19 0.83
C ASP A 16 27.05 6.66 0.27
N LYS A 17 26.14 5.73 -0.08
CA LYS A 17 24.83 6.10 -0.61
C LYS A 17 23.92 6.58 0.51
N ASN A 18 23.59 7.86 0.50
CA ASN A 18 22.56 8.43 1.37
C ASN A 18 21.21 7.76 1.05
N PRO A 19 20.59 7.05 2.00
CA PRO A 19 19.31 6.40 1.78
C PRO A 19 18.21 7.40 1.42
N PHE A 20 18.39 8.66 1.82
CA PHE A 20 17.49 9.80 1.53
C PHE A 20 17.44 10.21 0.05
N ASP A 21 18.42 9.81 -0.75
CA ASP A 21 18.54 10.17 -2.17
C ASP A 21 17.92 9.11 -3.11
N ASP A 22 17.35 8.04 -2.54
CA ASP A 22 16.59 7.06 -3.31
C ASP A 22 15.30 7.70 -3.84
N TRP A 23 15.04 7.53 -5.14
CA TRP A 23 13.88 8.09 -5.86
C TRP A 23 12.54 7.82 -5.17
N ILE A 24 12.44 6.76 -4.36
CA ILE A 24 11.20 6.41 -3.64
C ILE A 24 10.83 7.42 -2.55
N ILE A 25 11.82 8.12 -1.97
CA ILE A 25 11.62 9.06 -0.88
C ILE A 25 10.91 10.34 -1.35
N PRO A 26 11.37 11.05 -2.40
CA PRO A 26 10.63 12.20 -2.90
C PRO A 26 9.26 11.80 -3.44
N VAL A 27 9.10 10.60 -4.02
CA VAL A 27 7.78 10.09 -4.44
C VAL A 27 6.85 9.88 -3.25
N PHE A 28 7.33 9.29 -2.16
CA PHE A 28 6.54 9.06 -0.95
C PHE A 28 6.08 10.39 -0.32
N PHE A 29 7.02 11.33 -0.12
CA PHE A 29 6.69 12.65 0.43
C PHE A 29 5.80 13.45 -0.51
N GLY A 30 6.05 13.41 -1.82
CA GLY A 30 5.22 14.06 -2.84
C GLY A 30 3.79 13.52 -2.86
N ALA A 31 3.60 12.21 -2.76
CA ALA A 31 2.28 11.60 -2.69
C ALA A 31 1.54 11.97 -1.39
N LEU A 32 2.25 11.99 -0.26
CA LEU A 32 1.69 12.36 1.04
C LEU A 32 1.25 13.83 1.05
N VAL A 33 2.15 14.74 0.67
CA VAL A 33 1.88 16.18 0.64
C VAL A 33 0.83 16.51 -0.42
N GLY A 34 0.90 15.90 -1.61
CA GLY A 34 -0.06 16.11 -2.69
C GLY A 34 -1.48 15.61 -2.35
N GLY A 35 -1.59 14.45 -1.72
CA GLY A 35 -2.88 13.92 -1.25
C GLY A 35 -3.47 14.78 -0.13
N PHE A 36 -2.64 15.20 0.82
CA PHE A 36 -3.06 16.04 1.94
C PHE A 36 -3.46 17.45 1.48
N SER A 37 -2.67 18.09 0.62
CA SER A 37 -2.99 19.43 0.09
C SER A 37 -4.26 19.41 -0.74
N SER A 38 -4.44 18.42 -1.61
CA SER A 38 -5.70 18.20 -2.34
C SER A 38 -6.88 18.03 -1.39
N GLY A 39 -6.73 17.20 -0.35
CA GLY A 39 -7.76 17.02 0.68
C GLY A 39 -8.12 18.33 1.38
N MET A 40 -7.15 19.18 1.70
CA MET A 40 -7.37 20.45 2.39
C MET A 40 -8.09 21.46 1.49
N ILE A 41 -7.63 21.61 0.24
CA ILE A 41 -8.21 22.55 -0.74
C ILE A 41 -9.69 22.23 -0.99
N PHE A 42 -10.05 20.95 -1.08
CA PHE A 42 -11.43 20.51 -1.28
C PHE A 42 -12.23 20.27 0.01
N GLY A 43 -11.69 20.63 1.19
CA GLY A 43 -12.37 20.48 2.47
C GLY A 43 -12.72 19.04 2.86
N ARG A 44 -11.95 18.06 2.37
CA ARG A 44 -12.15 16.61 2.59
C ARG A 44 -11.33 16.04 3.75
N VAL A 45 -10.43 16.82 4.34
CA VAL A 45 -9.67 16.37 5.52
C VAL A 45 -10.59 16.31 6.72
N LYS A 46 -10.88 15.09 7.17
CA LYS A 46 -11.61 14.81 8.41
C LYS A 46 -10.87 13.73 9.19
N LEU A 47 -10.66 13.98 10.47
CA LEU A 47 -10.16 12.96 11.39
C LEU A 47 -11.33 12.09 11.83
N GLU A 48 -11.60 11.03 11.08
CA GLU A 48 -12.65 10.08 11.39
C GLU A 48 -12.15 8.65 11.34
N THR A 49 -12.68 7.81 12.22
CA THR A 49 -12.48 6.36 12.13
C THR A 49 -13.70 5.76 11.46
N THR A 50 -13.62 5.51 10.15
CA THR A 50 -14.72 4.89 9.40
C THR A 50 -14.98 3.48 9.92
N LYS A 51 -16.13 3.29 10.58
CA LYS A 51 -16.55 2.01 11.18
C LYS A 51 -18.06 1.86 11.11
N GLY A 52 -18.54 0.62 11.13
CA GLY A 52 -19.98 0.33 11.28
C GLY A 52 -20.52 0.72 12.67
N PRO A 53 -21.83 0.96 12.82
CA PRO A 53 -22.46 1.37 14.09
C PRO A 53 -22.23 0.38 15.24
N ARG A 54 -22.04 -0.90 14.89
CA ARG A 54 -21.91 -2.02 15.85
C ARG A 54 -20.47 -2.38 16.19
N ILE A 55 -19.48 -1.67 15.66
CA ILE A 55 -18.06 -2.02 15.79
C ILE A 55 -17.34 -1.06 16.73
N SER A 56 -16.50 -1.60 17.62
CA SER A 56 -15.65 -0.80 18.49
C SER A 56 -14.48 -0.18 17.72
N ASN A 57 -13.96 0.96 18.17
CA ASN A 57 -12.79 1.56 17.54
C ASN A 57 -11.61 0.59 17.57
N ARG A 58 -11.36 -0.07 18.73
CA ARG A 58 -10.27 -1.04 18.88
C ARG A 58 -10.32 -2.16 17.84
N THR A 59 -11.50 -2.74 17.62
CA THR A 59 -11.70 -3.78 16.60
C THR A 59 -11.39 -3.25 15.19
N ARG A 60 -11.83 -2.03 14.86
CA ARG A 60 -11.54 -1.42 13.56
C ARG A 60 -10.04 -1.19 13.35
N TRP A 61 -9.34 -0.65 14.33
CA TRP A 61 -7.89 -0.43 14.26
C TRP A 61 -7.14 -1.75 14.11
N LEU A 62 -7.49 -2.78 14.90
CA LEU A 62 -6.91 -4.11 14.79
C LEU A 62 -7.10 -4.74 13.40
N VAL A 63 -8.31 -4.73 12.86
CA VAL A 63 -8.57 -5.31 11.55
C VAL A 63 -7.92 -4.51 10.42
N SER A 64 -7.85 -3.18 10.55
CA SER A 64 -7.13 -2.33 9.58
C SER A 64 -5.64 -2.64 9.55
N PHE A 65 -5.04 -2.83 10.73
CA PHE A 65 -3.64 -3.22 10.87
C PHE A 65 -3.39 -4.60 10.28
N LEU A 66 -4.18 -5.61 10.64
CA LEU A 66 -4.07 -6.97 10.11
C LEU A 66 -4.24 -7.01 8.59
N GLY A 67 -5.20 -6.27 8.05
CA GLY A 67 -5.40 -6.11 6.61
C GLY A 67 -4.19 -5.48 5.92
N GLY A 68 -3.60 -4.44 6.52
CA GLY A 68 -2.38 -3.81 6.03
C GLY A 68 -1.17 -4.75 6.01
N VAL A 69 -0.98 -5.55 7.08
CA VAL A 69 0.09 -6.55 7.15
C VAL A 69 -0.08 -7.62 6.06
N LEU A 70 -1.30 -8.15 5.91
CA LEU A 70 -1.60 -9.15 4.89
C LEU A 70 -1.38 -8.60 3.47
N PHE A 71 -1.82 -7.36 3.21
CA PHE A 71 -1.59 -6.68 1.94
C PHE A 71 -0.09 -6.50 1.67
N LEU A 72 0.69 -6.03 2.65
CA LEU A 72 2.12 -5.82 2.49
C LEU A 72 2.87 -7.13 2.23
N TYR A 73 2.49 -8.20 2.93
CA TYR A 73 3.02 -9.54 2.69
C TYR A 73 2.74 -10.00 1.25
N GLY A 74 1.50 -9.86 0.79
CA GLY A 74 1.10 -10.18 -0.58
C GLY A 74 1.83 -9.33 -1.64
N ALA A 75 1.94 -8.02 -1.41
CA ALA A 75 2.65 -7.10 -2.30
C ALA A 75 4.14 -7.46 -2.41
N ARG A 76 4.75 -7.94 -1.31
CA ARG A 76 6.14 -8.41 -1.34
C ARG A 76 6.30 -9.69 -2.15
N MET A 77 5.38 -10.65 -1.99
CA MET A 77 5.35 -11.90 -2.76
C MET A 77 5.15 -11.63 -4.26
N ALA A 78 4.25 -10.71 -4.60
CA ALA A 78 3.98 -10.28 -5.97
C ALA A 78 5.09 -9.38 -6.57
N ARG A 79 6.13 -9.05 -5.78
CA ARG A 79 7.21 -8.11 -6.16
C ARG A 79 6.68 -6.76 -6.67
N GLY A 80 5.55 -6.30 -6.14
CA GLY A 80 4.93 -5.05 -6.52
C GLY A 80 3.57 -4.86 -5.87
N CYS A 81 3.13 -3.61 -5.79
CA CYS A 81 1.80 -3.22 -5.33
C CYS A 81 0.89 -2.91 -6.52
N THR A 82 -0.34 -2.47 -6.26
CA THR A 82 -1.30 -2.10 -7.30
C THR A 82 -0.76 -1.04 -8.25
N SER A 83 -0.03 -0.03 -7.78
CA SER A 83 0.55 0.98 -8.68
C SER A 83 1.63 0.39 -9.60
N GLY A 84 2.51 -0.47 -9.09
CA GLY A 84 3.56 -1.09 -9.91
C GLY A 84 3.06 -2.16 -10.87
N GLN A 85 2.23 -3.09 -10.37
CA GLN A 85 1.73 -4.21 -11.17
C GLN A 85 0.55 -3.80 -12.05
N ALA A 86 -0.44 -3.07 -11.53
CA ALA A 86 -1.62 -2.72 -12.34
C ALA A 86 -1.35 -1.55 -13.30
N LEU A 87 -0.72 -0.45 -12.84
CA LEU A 87 -0.51 0.73 -13.71
C LEU A 87 0.68 0.53 -14.65
N THR A 88 1.90 0.34 -14.12
CA THR A 88 3.10 0.24 -14.95
C THR A 88 3.17 -1.09 -15.69
N GLY A 89 3.00 -2.20 -14.98
CA GLY A 89 2.99 -3.55 -15.58
C GLY A 89 1.86 -3.75 -16.59
N GLY A 90 0.65 -3.26 -16.26
CA GLY A 90 -0.50 -3.25 -17.16
C GLY A 90 -0.28 -2.40 -18.42
N ALA A 91 0.33 -1.22 -18.30
CA ALA A 91 0.68 -0.36 -19.43
C ALA A 91 1.67 -1.02 -20.39
N THR A 92 2.57 -1.87 -19.88
CA THR A 92 3.49 -2.68 -20.70
C THR A 92 2.89 -3.99 -21.22
N LEU A 93 1.58 -4.23 -21.03
CA LEU A 93 0.87 -5.46 -21.44
C LEU A 93 1.50 -6.76 -20.89
N SER A 94 2.15 -6.69 -19.72
CA SER A 94 2.71 -7.87 -19.06
C SER A 94 1.60 -8.81 -18.60
N ALA A 95 1.56 -10.03 -19.17
CA ALA A 95 0.56 -11.04 -18.79
C ALA A 95 0.56 -11.33 -17.28
N GLY A 96 1.74 -11.40 -16.66
CA GLY A 96 1.87 -11.61 -15.22
C GLY A 96 1.25 -10.47 -14.40
N SER A 97 1.42 -9.23 -14.85
CA SER A 97 0.86 -8.04 -14.19
C SER A 97 -0.67 -8.00 -14.28
N TRP A 98 -1.24 -8.43 -15.41
CA TRP A 98 -2.69 -8.60 -15.57
C TRP A 98 -3.25 -9.67 -14.64
N VAL A 99 -2.59 -10.82 -14.54
CA VAL A 99 -2.98 -11.89 -13.59
C VAL A 99 -2.95 -11.38 -12.15
N VAL A 100 -1.90 -10.67 -11.75
CA VAL A 100 -1.80 -10.06 -10.41
C VAL A 100 -2.91 -9.03 -10.19
N MET A 101 -3.20 -8.18 -11.17
CA MET A 101 -4.28 -7.21 -11.08
C MET A 101 -5.63 -7.89 -10.84
N PHE A 102 -5.98 -8.90 -11.63
CA PHE A 102 -7.23 -9.65 -11.46
C PHE A 102 -7.28 -10.39 -10.12
N ALA A 103 -6.16 -10.95 -9.65
CA ALA A 103 -6.10 -11.61 -8.34
C ALA A 103 -6.33 -10.61 -7.19
N ILE A 104 -5.74 -9.41 -7.26
CA ILE A 104 -5.92 -8.36 -6.24
C ILE A 104 -7.38 -7.94 -6.18
N PHE A 105 -7.97 -7.51 -7.30
CA PHE A 105 -9.34 -7.01 -7.31
C PHE A 105 -10.36 -8.13 -7.08
N GLY A 106 -10.20 -9.27 -7.76
CA GLY A 106 -11.08 -10.43 -7.59
C GLY A 106 -11.07 -10.95 -6.16
N GLY A 107 -9.89 -11.08 -5.54
CA GLY A 107 -9.76 -11.45 -4.14
C GLY A 107 -10.38 -10.41 -3.20
N ALA A 108 -10.16 -9.13 -3.46
CA ALA A 108 -10.75 -8.05 -2.65
C ALA A 108 -12.28 -8.09 -2.68
N TYR A 109 -12.90 -8.23 -3.86
CA TYR A 109 -14.36 -8.33 -3.98
C TYR A 109 -14.92 -9.61 -3.35
N ALA A 110 -14.23 -10.75 -3.51
CA ALA A 110 -14.63 -12.00 -2.88
C ALA A 110 -14.65 -11.90 -1.34
N VAL A 111 -13.62 -11.28 -0.76
CA VAL A 111 -13.52 -11.11 0.70
C VAL A 111 -14.43 -10.00 1.22
N ALA A 112 -14.69 -8.95 0.43
CA ALA A 112 -15.47 -7.79 0.83
C ALA A 112 -16.84 -8.14 1.40
N TYR A 113 -17.52 -9.15 0.84
CA TYR A 113 -18.83 -9.59 1.34
C TYR A 113 -18.78 -10.08 2.79
N PHE A 114 -17.70 -10.76 3.19
CA PHE A 114 -17.56 -11.31 4.54
C PHE A 114 -17.21 -10.23 5.57
N VAL A 115 -16.37 -9.28 5.18
CA VAL A 115 -15.91 -8.19 6.07
C VAL A 115 -16.83 -6.96 6.07
N ARG A 116 -17.90 -6.94 5.26
CA ARG A 116 -18.80 -5.77 5.11
C ARG A 116 -19.37 -5.20 6.41
N LYS A 117 -19.59 -6.05 7.43
CA LYS A 117 -20.08 -5.63 8.75
C LYS A 117 -19.11 -4.69 9.49
N LEU A 118 -17.87 -4.56 9.02
CA LEU A 118 -16.88 -3.63 9.58
C LEU A 118 -17.15 -2.16 9.22
N TRP A 119 -17.88 -1.92 8.13
CA TRP A 119 -18.16 -0.57 7.62
C TRP A 119 -19.65 -0.28 7.38
N LEU A 120 -20.51 -1.31 7.36
CA LEU A 120 -21.98 -1.20 7.41
C LEU A 120 -22.49 -1.10 8.85
#